data_AF-A0A7Y5H7P8-F1
#
_entry.id   AF-A0A7Y5H7P8-F1
#
_cell.length_a   1.000
_cell.length_b   1.000
_cell.length_c   1.000
_cell.angle_alpha   90.00
_cell.angle_beta   90.00
_cell.angle_gamma   90.00
#
_symmetry.space_group_name_H-M   'P 1'
#
loop_
_entity.id
_entity.type
_entity.pdbx_description
1 polymer ?
#
loop_
_entity_poly.entity_id
_entity_poly.type
_entity_poly.pdbx_seq_one_letter_code
_entity_poly.pdbx_strand_id
1 'polypeptide(L)'
;MRHALLRLTPALFLSFLLAVVLTAEEAPPERAATPEEAWTQFKAAVLRADRVRTWSLLSAESRKEVEKLGEAMSHLEGDERAERAEELGLSLDAYGRMSAKDLILAQLMASTRKDGGKELESIRIRDVAIDGDRAEGVRVEEESERPAWFVKEEGEWKLDLARELSEDEEPDGGK
;
A
#
# COMPACT_ATOMS: atom_id res chain seq x y z
N MET A 1 49.44 58.95 -2.76
CA MET A 1 48.51 59.11 -1.61
C MET A 1 47.09 59.09 -2.19
N ARG A 2 46.17 58.17 -1.90
CA ARG A 2 46.02 57.11 -0.90
C ARG A 2 45.26 55.96 -1.57
N HIS A 3 45.65 54.73 -1.24
CA HIS A 3 45.01 53.50 -1.66
C HIS A 3 43.61 53.38 -1.05
N ALA A 4 42.62 53.05 -1.88
CA ALA A 4 41.30 52.63 -1.44
C ALA A 4 41.35 51.14 -1.07
N LEU A 5 41.28 50.86 0.24
CA LEU A 5 41.24 49.53 0.81
C LEU A 5 39.87 48.87 0.56
N LEU A 6 39.88 47.74 -0.13
CA LEU A 6 38.77 46.79 -0.18
C LEU A 6 38.43 46.33 1.25
N ARG A 7 37.19 46.55 1.69
CA ARG A 7 36.61 45.92 2.88
C ARG A 7 35.98 44.59 2.47
N LEU A 8 36.71 43.48 2.69
CA LEU A 8 36.17 42.12 2.67
C LEU A 8 35.32 41.92 3.92
N THR A 9 34.01 41.71 3.75
CA THR A 9 33.06 41.36 4.80
C THR A 9 33.18 39.86 5.13
N PRO A 10 33.41 39.46 6.40
CA PRO A 10 33.47 38.07 6.82
C PRO A 10 32.04 37.59 7.16
N ALA A 11 31.20 37.37 6.15
CA ALA A 11 29.81 36.94 6.35
C ALA A 11 29.41 35.73 5.50
N LEU A 12 30.39 34.96 5.00
CA LEU A 12 30.15 33.84 4.08
C LEU A 12 30.63 32.47 4.58
N PHE A 13 31.06 32.35 5.84
CA PHE A 13 31.58 31.07 6.36
C PHE A 13 30.68 30.35 7.38
N LEU A 14 29.54 30.92 7.76
CA LEU A 14 28.65 30.34 8.77
C LEU A 14 27.31 29.82 8.23
N SER A 15 27.14 29.76 6.90
CA SER A 15 25.89 29.30 6.26
C SER A 15 25.95 27.87 5.73
N PHE A 16 27.09 27.19 5.84
CA PHE A 16 27.26 25.82 5.32
C PHE A 16 27.15 24.73 6.41
N LEU A 17 27.17 25.12 7.70
CA LEU A 17 27.04 24.19 8.83
C LEU A 17 25.60 23.99 9.33
N LEU A 18 24.63 24.70 8.72
CA LEU A 18 23.20 24.53 8.95
C LEU A 18 22.49 23.92 7.72
N ALA A 19 23.22 23.13 6.93
CA ALA A 19 22.66 22.23 5.91
C ALA A 19 22.81 20.76 6.31
N VAL A 20 23.15 20.49 7.59
CA VAL A 20 22.95 19.19 8.26
C VAL A 20 21.65 19.27 9.07
N VAL A 21 20.62 19.89 8.47
CA VAL A 21 19.25 19.76 8.93
C VAL A 21 18.77 18.44 8.37
N LEU A 22 18.88 17.40 9.20
CA LEU A 22 17.84 16.39 9.34
C LEU A 22 17.32 15.83 8.01
N THR A 23 18.21 15.30 7.17
CA THR A 23 17.88 14.04 6.51
C THR A 23 17.83 13.00 7.63
N ALA A 24 16.75 13.01 8.42
CA ALA A 24 16.34 11.83 9.14
C ALA A 24 16.10 10.81 8.04
N GLU A 25 17.15 10.06 7.71
CA GLU A 25 17.07 8.86 6.90
C GLU A 25 16.13 7.97 7.69
N GLU A 26 14.84 8.03 7.31
CA GLU A 26 13.79 7.22 7.90
C GLU A 26 14.33 5.80 7.80
N ALA A 27 14.67 5.21 8.95
CA ALA A 27 15.26 3.88 8.97
C ALA A 27 14.37 2.99 8.10
N PRO A 28 14.96 2.20 7.18
CA PRO A 28 14.17 1.38 6.28
C PRO A 28 13.16 0.59 7.13
N PRO A 29 11.86 0.60 6.76
CA PRO A 29 10.82 0.05 7.59
C PRO A 29 11.20 -1.37 8.00
N GLU A 30 11.13 -1.66 9.30
CA GLU A 30 11.50 -2.97 9.82
C GLU A 30 10.69 -4.04 9.10
N ARG A 31 11.37 -5.06 8.58
CA ARG A 31 10.69 -6.19 7.93
C ARG A 31 9.77 -6.86 8.95
N ALA A 32 8.51 -7.10 8.57
CA ALA A 32 7.55 -7.77 9.44
C ALA A 32 8.05 -9.17 9.84
N ALA A 33 8.32 -9.35 11.14
CA ALA A 33 8.78 -10.61 11.73
C ALA A 33 7.62 -11.56 12.06
N THR A 34 6.39 -11.03 12.17
CA THR A 34 5.15 -11.79 12.39
C THR A 34 4.05 -11.45 11.37
N PRO A 35 3.06 -12.33 11.15
CA PRO A 35 1.87 -12.04 10.34
C PRO A 35 1.09 -10.79 10.80
N GLU A 36 0.97 -10.59 12.12
CA GLU A 36 0.27 -9.44 12.70
C GLU A 36 1.01 -8.12 12.45
N GLU A 37 2.34 -8.14 12.49
CA GLU A 37 3.16 -7.00 12.07
C GLU A 37 2.98 -6.72 10.58
N ALA A 38 2.94 -7.75 9.73
CA ALA A 38 2.71 -7.58 8.29
C ALA A 38 1.36 -6.89 8.01
N TRP A 39 0.30 -7.33 8.69
CA TRP A 39 -1.01 -6.67 8.64
C TRP A 39 -0.94 -5.21 9.10
N THR A 40 -0.29 -4.96 10.24
CA THR A 40 -0.15 -3.61 10.80
C THR A 40 0.59 -2.68 9.85
N GLN A 41 1.69 -3.14 9.25
CA GLN A 41 2.45 -2.38 8.28
C GLN A 41 1.66 -2.15 6.98
N PHE A 42 0.89 -3.14 6.53
CA PHE A 42 0.04 -3.01 5.34
C PHE A 42 -1.01 -1.93 5.55
N LYS A 43 -1.75 -1.99 6.66
CA LYS A 43 -2.71 -0.93 7.02
C LYS A 43 -2.07 0.44 7.06
N ALA A 44 -0.92 0.57 7.73
CA ALA A 44 -0.21 1.83 7.83
C ALA A 44 0.20 2.37 6.44
N ALA A 45 0.66 1.50 5.54
CA ALA A 45 1.00 1.88 4.17
C ALA A 45 -0.22 2.36 3.37
N VAL A 46 -1.36 1.65 3.47
CA VAL A 46 -2.61 2.03 2.81
C VAL A 46 -3.13 3.38 3.34
N LEU A 47 -3.17 3.56 4.65
CA LEU A 47 -3.65 4.80 5.29
C LEU A 47 -2.76 6.01 4.95
N ARG A 48 -1.46 5.80 4.74
CA ARG A 48 -0.51 6.84 4.29
C ARG A 48 -0.51 7.03 2.77
N ALA A 49 -1.35 6.31 2.03
CA ALA A 49 -1.33 6.25 0.58
C ALA A 49 0.05 5.89 -0.02
N ASP A 50 0.87 5.11 0.71
CA ASP A 50 2.17 4.65 0.25
C ASP A 50 2.00 3.45 -0.68
N ARG A 51 1.86 3.74 -1.98
CA ARG A 51 1.65 2.75 -3.04
C ARG A 51 2.80 1.76 -3.16
N VAL A 52 4.03 2.23 -2.98
CA VAL A 52 5.23 1.39 -3.14
C VAL A 52 5.29 0.39 -2.00
N ARG A 53 5.11 0.85 -0.75
CA ARG A 53 5.11 -0.03 0.42
C ARG A 53 3.93 -0.98 0.41
N THR A 54 2.71 -0.48 0.14
CA THR A 54 1.50 -1.31 0.02
C THR A 54 1.72 -2.46 -0.94
N TRP A 55 2.27 -2.18 -2.13
CA TRP A 55 2.59 -3.21 -3.12
C TRP A 55 3.65 -4.21 -2.65
N SER A 56 4.70 -3.74 -1.95
CA SER A 56 5.77 -4.62 -1.47
C SER A 56 5.34 -5.59 -0.36
N LEU A 57 4.26 -5.26 0.35
CA LEU A 57 3.70 -6.04 1.45
C LEU A 57 2.71 -7.12 0.98
N LEU A 58 2.44 -7.20 -0.32
CA LEU A 58 1.68 -8.28 -0.94
C LEU A 58 2.61 -9.42 -1.37
N SER A 59 2.14 -10.66 -1.23
CA SER A 59 2.83 -11.85 -1.74
C SER A 59 3.07 -11.75 -3.25
N ALA A 60 4.04 -12.51 -3.77
CA ALA A 60 4.28 -12.58 -5.20
C ALA A 60 3.03 -13.06 -5.97
N GLU A 61 2.30 -14.05 -5.45
CA GLU A 61 1.07 -14.55 -6.10
C GLU A 61 -0.05 -13.51 -6.04
N SER A 62 -0.23 -12.83 -4.90
CA SER A 62 -1.22 -11.74 -4.78
C SER A 62 -0.97 -10.62 -5.77
N ARG A 63 0.29 -10.23 -5.97
CA ARG A 63 0.65 -9.21 -6.96
C ARG A 63 0.25 -9.63 -8.37
N LYS A 64 0.48 -10.89 -8.72
CA LYS A 64 0.11 -11.45 -10.02
C LYS A 64 -1.41 -11.51 -10.21
N GLU A 65 -2.18 -11.94 -9.22
CA GLU A 65 -3.65 -11.94 -9.31
C GLU A 65 -4.21 -10.52 -9.39
N VAL A 66 -3.66 -9.58 -8.61
CA VAL A 66 -4.01 -8.16 -8.68
C VAL A 66 -3.69 -7.56 -10.06
N GLU A 67 -2.56 -7.94 -10.67
CA GLU A 67 -2.23 -7.53 -12.04
C GLU A 67 -3.24 -8.06 -13.06
N LYS A 68 -3.69 -9.31 -12.96
CA LYS A 68 -4.75 -9.85 -13.84
C LYS A 68 -6.07 -9.10 -13.68
N LEU A 69 -6.48 -8.84 -12.43
CA LEU A 69 -7.69 -8.06 -12.15
C LEU A 69 -7.59 -6.64 -12.71
N GLY A 70 -6.45 -5.98 -12.50
CA GLY A 70 -6.22 -4.64 -13.02
C GLY A 70 -6.17 -4.60 -14.55
N GLU A 71 -5.65 -5.64 -15.20
CA GLU A 71 -5.68 -5.78 -16.66
C GLU A 71 -7.12 -5.85 -17.16
N ALA A 72 -7.97 -6.66 -16.52
CA ALA A 72 -9.40 -6.72 -16.85
C ALA A 72 -10.08 -5.35 -16.68
N MET A 73 -9.78 -4.60 -15.62
CA MET A 73 -10.31 -3.25 -15.41
C MET A 73 -9.80 -2.21 -16.42
N SER A 74 -8.60 -2.41 -16.99
CA SER A 74 -8.02 -1.51 -17.99
C SER A 74 -8.76 -1.58 -19.33
N HIS A 75 -9.46 -2.69 -19.58
CA HIS A 75 -10.23 -2.96 -20.80
C HIS A 75 -11.70 -2.51 -20.69
N LEU A 76 -12.08 -1.87 -19.58
CA LEU A 76 -13.38 -1.22 -19.47
C LEU A 76 -13.47 -0.05 -20.47
N GLU A 77 -14.62 0.05 -21.12
CA GLU A 77 -14.89 1.04 -22.17
C GLU A 77 -16.20 1.79 -21.88
N GLY A 78 -16.40 2.92 -22.56
CA GLY A 78 -17.65 3.68 -22.49
C GLY A 78 -18.05 4.11 -21.08
N ASP A 79 -19.33 3.90 -20.74
CA ASP A 79 -19.93 4.37 -19.49
C ASP A 79 -19.34 3.67 -18.25
N GLU A 80 -19.01 2.38 -18.33
CA GLU A 80 -18.42 1.62 -17.22
C GLU A 80 -17.05 2.18 -16.83
N ARG A 81 -16.24 2.56 -17.82
CA ARG A 81 -14.95 3.21 -17.59
C ARG A 81 -15.12 4.59 -16.96
N ALA A 82 -16.16 5.33 -17.36
CA ALA A 82 -16.44 6.66 -16.84
C ALA A 82 -16.89 6.62 -15.38
N GLU A 83 -17.82 5.72 -15.05
CA GLU A 83 -18.27 5.46 -13.69
C GLU A 83 -17.09 5.07 -12.80
N ARG A 84 -16.25 4.14 -13.27
CA ARG A 84 -15.09 3.69 -12.50
C ARG A 84 -14.05 4.79 -12.27
N ALA A 85 -13.81 5.65 -13.26
CA ALA A 85 -12.92 6.79 -13.10
C ALA A 85 -13.48 7.80 -12.08
N GLU A 86 -14.79 8.05 -12.09
CA GLU A 86 -15.47 8.92 -11.14
C GLU A 86 -15.38 8.37 -9.71
N GLU A 87 -15.66 7.09 -9.49
CA GLU A 87 -15.54 6.42 -8.19
C GLU A 87 -14.14 6.56 -7.57
N LEU A 88 -13.11 6.50 -8.40
CA LEU A 88 -11.73 6.66 -7.99
C LEU A 88 -11.32 8.13 -7.77
N GLY A 89 -12.16 9.08 -8.19
CA GLY A 89 -11.86 10.50 -8.19
C GLY A 89 -10.80 10.88 -9.22
N LEU A 90 -10.81 10.24 -10.39
CA LEU A 90 -9.85 10.41 -11.48
C LEU A 90 -10.54 10.95 -12.74
N SER A 91 -9.79 11.64 -13.59
CA SER A 91 -10.26 11.91 -14.95
C SER A 91 -10.16 10.65 -15.81
N LEU A 92 -10.97 10.55 -16.87
CA LEU A 92 -10.90 9.44 -17.84
C LEU A 92 -9.49 9.25 -18.44
N ASP A 93 -8.81 10.36 -18.71
CA ASP A 93 -7.44 10.35 -19.23
C ASP A 93 -6.41 9.91 -18.18
N ALA A 94 -6.60 10.27 -16.90
CA ALA A 94 -5.76 9.78 -15.82
C ALA A 94 -5.98 8.27 -15.61
N TYR A 95 -7.24 7.83 -15.55
CA TYR A 95 -7.61 6.42 -15.45
C TYR A 95 -7.00 5.59 -16.59
N GLY A 96 -7.08 6.09 -17.83
CA GLY A 96 -6.56 5.39 -19.00
C GLY A 96 -5.04 5.27 -19.11
N ARG A 97 -4.29 6.02 -18.30
CA ARG A 97 -2.83 5.97 -18.26
C ARG A 97 -2.29 5.17 -17.07
N MET A 98 -3.16 4.70 -16.19
CA MET A 98 -2.76 3.94 -15.02
C MET A 98 -2.45 2.49 -15.39
N SER A 99 -1.41 1.94 -14.77
CA SER A 99 -1.18 0.51 -14.85
C SER A 99 -2.29 -0.26 -14.10
N ALA A 100 -2.48 -1.52 -14.45
CA ALA A 100 -3.35 -2.46 -13.73
C ALA A 100 -3.15 -2.38 -12.20
N LYS A 101 -1.88 -2.42 -11.78
CA LYS A 101 -1.45 -2.24 -10.39
C LYS A 101 -1.93 -0.92 -9.80
N ASP A 102 -1.73 0.19 -10.51
CA ASP A 102 -2.09 1.51 -10.00
C ASP A 102 -3.60 1.67 -9.83
N LEU A 103 -4.41 1.06 -10.70
CA LEU A 103 -5.87 1.09 -10.60
C LEU A 103 -6.35 0.39 -9.33
N ILE A 104 -5.83 -0.80 -9.03
CA ILE A 104 -6.21 -1.54 -7.82
C ILE A 104 -5.74 -0.81 -6.55
N LEU A 105 -4.52 -0.27 -6.55
CA LEU A 105 -4.05 0.54 -5.43
C LEU A 105 -4.88 1.82 -5.25
N ALA A 106 -5.31 2.46 -6.33
CA ALA A 106 -6.20 3.61 -6.25
C ALA A 106 -7.58 3.23 -5.70
N GLN A 107 -8.12 2.07 -6.07
CA GLN A 107 -9.37 1.56 -5.50
C GLN A 107 -9.24 1.33 -3.99
N LEU A 108 -8.17 0.64 -3.57
CA LEU A 108 -7.91 0.38 -2.16
C LEU A 108 -7.73 1.66 -1.34
N MET A 109 -7.11 2.69 -1.92
CA MET A 109 -6.97 4.00 -1.26
C MET A 109 -8.25 4.85 -1.36
N ALA A 110 -9.10 4.62 -2.36
CA ALA A 110 -10.38 5.28 -2.47
C ALA A 110 -11.35 4.83 -1.37
N SER A 111 -11.36 3.53 -1.04
CA SER A 111 -12.21 3.00 0.03
C SER A 111 -11.87 3.62 1.39
N THR A 112 -10.58 3.85 1.69
CA THR A 112 -10.18 4.48 2.96
C THR A 112 -10.46 5.98 3.05
N ARG A 113 -10.71 6.68 1.94
CA ARG A 113 -11.04 8.11 1.97
C ARG A 113 -12.46 8.37 2.47
N LYS A 114 -13.39 7.43 2.30
CA LYS A 114 -14.82 7.63 2.58
C LYS A 114 -15.11 7.85 4.07
N ASP A 115 -14.36 7.20 4.93
CA ASP A 115 -14.54 7.22 6.39
C ASP A 115 -13.28 7.69 7.15
N GLY A 116 -12.23 8.06 6.40
CA GLY A 116 -10.92 8.41 6.94
C GLY A 116 -10.09 7.20 7.36
N GLY A 117 -10.44 5.99 6.89
CA GLY A 117 -9.73 4.75 7.14
C GLY A 117 -10.10 4.08 8.46
N LYS A 118 -11.16 4.53 9.13
CA LYS A 118 -11.61 4.00 10.42
C LYS A 118 -11.99 2.53 10.35
N GLU A 119 -12.66 2.13 9.28
CA GLU A 119 -13.02 0.75 8.97
C GLU A 119 -11.75 -0.10 8.91
N LEU A 120 -10.79 0.28 8.07
CA LEU A 120 -9.49 -0.41 7.97
C LEU A 120 -8.73 -0.41 9.32
N GLU A 121 -8.73 0.71 10.04
CA GLU A 121 -8.11 0.83 11.36
C GLU A 121 -8.76 -0.08 12.39
N SER A 122 -10.06 -0.35 12.30
CA SER A 122 -10.79 -1.24 13.21
C SER A 122 -10.40 -2.70 13.04
N ILE A 123 -9.99 -3.10 11.83
CA ILE A 123 -9.69 -4.50 11.51
C ILE A 123 -8.51 -5.03 12.33
N ARG A 124 -8.68 -6.21 12.94
CA ARG A 124 -7.67 -6.92 13.72
C ARG A 124 -7.42 -8.31 13.14
N ILE A 125 -6.21 -8.82 13.36
CA ILE A 125 -5.88 -10.23 13.09
C ILE A 125 -5.76 -10.93 14.45
N ARG A 126 -6.38 -12.10 14.58
CA ARG A 126 -6.28 -12.97 15.75
C ARG A 126 -6.15 -14.44 15.33
N ASP A 127 -5.95 -15.31 16.32
CA ASP A 127 -5.94 -16.77 16.15
C ASP A 127 -4.96 -17.26 15.06
N VAL A 128 -3.78 -16.63 14.98
CA VAL A 128 -2.79 -16.92 13.94
C VAL A 128 -2.14 -18.29 14.17
N ALA A 129 -2.30 -19.18 13.20
CA ALA A 129 -1.63 -20.47 13.10
C ALA A 129 -0.51 -20.38 12.05
N ILE A 130 0.71 -20.73 12.46
CA ILE A 130 1.90 -20.70 11.58
C ILE A 130 2.30 -22.14 11.21
N ASP A 131 2.43 -22.40 9.91
CA ASP A 131 2.96 -23.63 9.32
C ASP A 131 4.14 -23.30 8.40
N GLY A 132 5.35 -23.37 8.96
CA GLY A 132 6.59 -23.01 8.26
C GLY A 132 6.57 -21.56 7.77
N ASP A 133 6.60 -21.40 6.45
CA ASP A 133 6.60 -20.09 5.77
C ASP A 133 5.18 -19.61 5.39
N ARG A 134 4.14 -20.22 5.97
CA ARG A 134 2.75 -19.83 5.76
C ARG A 134 2.06 -19.59 7.10
N ALA A 135 1.09 -18.70 7.11
CA ALA A 135 0.23 -18.52 8.26
C ALA A 135 -1.21 -18.23 7.83
N GLU A 136 -2.14 -18.63 8.68
CA GLU A 136 -3.55 -18.34 8.57
C GLU A 136 -4.01 -17.71 9.88
N GLY A 137 -4.75 -16.61 9.79
CA GLY A 137 -5.36 -15.96 10.94
C GLY A 137 -6.79 -15.55 10.61
N VAL A 138 -7.47 -14.98 11.61
CA VAL A 138 -8.84 -14.48 11.46
C VAL A 138 -8.81 -12.95 11.40
N ARG A 139 -9.24 -12.39 10.27
CA ARG A 139 -9.54 -10.98 10.08
C ARG A 139 -10.90 -10.66 10.71
N VAL A 140 -10.87 -9.91 11.80
CA VAL A 140 -12.07 -9.49 12.53
C VAL A 140 -12.42 -8.06 12.13
N GLU A 141 -13.60 -7.91 11.55
CA GLU A 141 -14.27 -6.67 11.16
C GLU A 141 -15.51 -6.49 12.08
N GLU A 142 -16.17 -5.32 12.09
CA GLU A 142 -17.20 -5.00 13.11
C GLU A 142 -18.31 -6.07 13.25
N GLU A 143 -18.76 -6.65 12.13
CA GLU A 143 -19.84 -7.63 12.12
C GLU A 143 -19.48 -8.93 11.39
N SER A 144 -18.21 -9.10 11.00
CA SER A 144 -17.78 -10.27 10.24
C SER A 144 -16.37 -10.74 10.58
N GLU A 145 -16.18 -12.04 10.44
CA GLU A 145 -14.88 -12.69 10.54
C GLU A 145 -14.58 -13.35 9.20
N ARG A 146 -13.38 -13.11 8.69
CA ARG A 146 -12.89 -13.72 7.45
C ARG A 146 -11.50 -14.30 7.66
N PRO A 147 -11.13 -15.37 6.96
CA PRO A 147 -9.75 -15.83 6.96
C PRO A 147 -8.82 -14.75 6.40
N ALA A 148 -7.60 -14.70 6.92
CA ALA A 148 -6.49 -13.91 6.39
C ALA A 148 -5.27 -14.81 6.25
N TRP A 149 -4.66 -14.78 5.07
CA TRP A 149 -3.51 -15.62 4.76
C TRP A 149 -2.25 -14.78 4.63
N PHE A 150 -1.14 -15.38 5.05
CA PHE A 150 0.17 -14.76 5.02
C PHE A 150 1.21 -15.76 4.52
N VAL A 151 2.23 -15.24 3.85
CA VAL A 151 3.39 -16.02 3.41
C VAL A 151 4.67 -15.28 3.77
N LYS A 152 5.69 -16.04 4.15
CA LYS A 152 7.02 -15.52 4.43
C LYS A 152 7.86 -15.55 3.17
N GLU A 153 8.23 -14.39 2.66
CA GLU A 153 9.08 -14.23 1.48
C GLU A 153 10.31 -13.40 1.85
N GLU A 154 11.51 -13.90 1.52
CA GLU A 154 12.77 -13.18 1.78
C GLU A 154 12.96 -12.76 3.26
N GLY A 155 12.37 -13.54 4.18
CA GLY A 155 12.40 -13.30 5.61
C GLY A 155 11.37 -12.30 6.14
N GLU A 156 10.48 -11.76 5.30
CA GLU A 156 9.41 -10.84 5.66
C GLU A 156 8.04 -11.51 5.46
N TRP A 157 7.14 -11.38 6.43
CA TRP A 157 5.74 -11.79 6.26
C TRP A 157 4.98 -10.81 5.38
N LYS A 158 4.17 -11.34 4.46
CA LYS A 158 3.37 -10.57 3.49
C LYS A 158 1.95 -11.11 3.44
N LEU A 159 1.01 -10.26 3.04
CA LEU A 159 -0.39 -10.65 2.86
C LEU A 159 -0.55 -11.48 1.58
N ASP A 160 -1.29 -12.57 1.68
CA ASP A 160 -1.62 -13.44 0.56
C ASP A 160 -3.12 -13.36 0.21
N LEU A 161 -3.48 -12.33 -0.57
CA LEU A 161 -4.82 -12.09 -1.09
C LEU A 161 -5.21 -13.04 -2.23
N ALA A 162 -4.25 -13.69 -2.89
CA ALA A 162 -4.55 -14.62 -4.00
C ALA A 162 -5.46 -15.77 -3.56
N ARG A 163 -5.30 -16.24 -2.31
CA ARG A 163 -6.18 -17.25 -1.72
C ARG A 163 -7.62 -16.75 -1.52
N GLU A 164 -7.76 -15.52 -0.99
CA GLU A 164 -9.08 -14.87 -0.83
C GLU A 164 -9.82 -14.81 -2.17
N LEU A 165 -9.10 -14.42 -3.23
CA LEU A 165 -9.66 -14.29 -4.58
C LEU A 165 -10.03 -15.63 -5.23
N SER A 166 -9.42 -16.73 -4.80
CA SER A 166 -9.68 -18.06 -5.36
C SER A 166 -10.85 -18.80 -4.69
N GLU A 167 -11.19 -18.46 -3.44
CA GLU A 167 -12.28 -19.12 -2.71
C GLU A 167 -13.66 -18.60 -3.12
N ASP A 168 -13.74 -17.36 -3.62
CA ASP A 168 -15.00 -16.78 -4.13
C ASP A 168 -15.44 -17.37 -5.50
N GLU A 169 -14.63 -18.22 -6.14
CA GLU A 169 -14.92 -18.84 -7.44
C GLU A 169 -15.60 -20.22 -7.37
N GLU A 170 -15.87 -20.80 -6.19
CA GLU A 170 -16.73 -22.00 -6.14
C GLU A 170 -18.21 -21.60 -6.32
N PRO A 171 -18.83 -21.83 -7.49
CA PRO A 171 -20.26 -21.59 -7.63
C PRO A 171 -20.97 -22.54 -6.66
N ASP A 172 -21.81 -21.96 -5.80
CA ASP A 172 -22.72 -22.66 -4.91
C ASP A 172 -23.32 -23.86 -5.66
N GLY A 173 -22.75 -25.03 -5.40
CA GLY A 173 -23.04 -26.27 -6.08
C GLY A 173 -24.42 -26.69 -5.66
N GLY A 174 -25.41 -26.11 -6.35
CA GLY A 174 -26.82 -26.28 -6.09
C GLY A 174 -27.16 -27.73 -5.83
N LYS A 175 -27.62 -28.00 -4.62
CA LYS A 175 -28.39 -29.20 -4.30
C LYS A 175 -29.86 -28.95 -4.60
#